data_AF-U6DJF0-F1
#
_entry.id   AF-U6DJF0-F1
#
_cell.length_a   1.000
_cell.length_b   1.000
_cell.length_c   1.000
_cell.angle_alpha   90.00
_cell.angle_beta   90.00
_cell.angle_gamma   90.00
#
_symmetry.space_group_name_H-M   'P 1'
#
loop_
_entity.id
_entity.type
_entity.pdbx_description
1 polymer ?
#
loop_
_entity_poly.entity_id
_entity_poly.type
_entity_poly.pdbx_seq_one_letter_code
_entity_poly.pdbx_strand_id
1 'polypeptide(L)'
;MDSSSSSNSCFSVGSASPGAVVLLYSKELKKWDEFEDILEERRHVSDLKFAMKCYTPLVYKGITPCKPSDIKSSVLSSEEVHYVIKQLSKESLQSVDVLREEVCEILDEMSHKLRLGAIRFFAFALSKIFKQIFSKVCVNEEGIQKLQRAIQEHPVVLLPSHRSYIDFLMLSFLLYNYDLPVPVIAAGMDFLGMKMVGELLRMSGAFFMRRTFGGNKLYWAVFSEYVKTMLRNGYAPVEFFLEGTRSRSAKTLTPKFGLLNIVMEPFF
;
A
#
# COMPACT_ATOMS: atom_id res chain seq x y z
N MET A 1 54.35 26.05 44.94
CA MET A 1 55.19 25.53 43.84
C MET A 1 54.98 24.03 43.81
N ASP A 2 54.86 23.49 42.60
CA ASP A 2 54.52 22.11 42.18
C ASP A 2 53.05 21.71 42.31
N SER A 3 52.22 21.51 41.26
CA SER A 3 52.30 20.81 39.95
C SER A 3 51.89 19.34 40.03
N SER A 4 50.68 19.01 39.53
CA SER A 4 50.23 17.75 38.84
C SER A 4 48.73 17.49 39.12
N SER A 5 47.80 17.81 38.21
CA SER A 5 47.35 17.09 36.99
C SER A 5 46.30 16.00 37.24
N SER A 6 45.07 16.20 36.75
CA SER A 6 44.11 15.13 36.39
C SER A 6 43.03 15.66 35.43
N SER A 7 43.25 15.39 34.14
CA SER A 7 42.28 15.01 33.09
C SER A 7 40.97 15.79 32.91
N ASN A 8 40.96 16.73 31.96
CA ASN A 8 39.76 17.09 31.19
C ASN A 8 39.61 16.13 30.00
N SER A 9 38.51 15.38 29.93
CA SER A 9 38.16 14.56 28.77
C SER A 9 37.52 15.46 27.71
N CYS A 10 38.27 15.73 26.64
CA CYS A 10 37.76 16.43 25.47
C CYS A 10 36.94 15.44 24.63
N PHE A 11 35.62 15.65 24.56
CA PHE A 11 34.76 14.98 23.59
C PHE A 11 35.23 15.35 22.18
N SER A 12 35.89 14.41 21.52
CA SER A 12 36.27 14.54 20.12
C SER A 12 35.02 14.27 19.26
N VAL A 13 34.37 15.33 18.79
CA VAL A 13 33.40 15.23 17.70
C VAL A 13 34.21 14.85 16.46
N GLY A 14 34.18 13.56 16.11
CA GLY A 14 34.83 13.06 14.90
C GLY A 14 34.24 13.78 13.69
N SER A 15 34.99 14.72 13.11
CA SER A 15 34.67 15.27 11.81
C SER A 15 34.83 14.15 10.79
N ALA A 16 33.72 13.71 10.18
CA ALA A 16 33.79 12.87 9.00
C ALA A 16 34.67 13.61 7.99
N SER A 17 35.76 12.99 7.55
CA SER A 17 36.67 13.62 6.60
C SER A 17 35.88 13.99 5.34
N PRO A 18 36.11 15.15 4.72
CA PRO A 18 35.41 15.56 3.50
C PRO A 18 35.48 14.47 2.41
N GLY A 19 36.59 13.70 2.37
CA GLY A 19 36.77 12.56 1.49
C GLY A 19 35.83 11.38 1.75
N ALA A 20 35.47 11.07 3.00
CA ALA A 20 34.53 9.99 3.32
C ALA A 20 33.10 10.36 2.89
N VAL A 21 32.69 11.61 3.09
CA VAL A 21 31.38 12.11 2.66
C VAL A 21 31.30 12.15 1.14
N VAL A 22 32.33 12.66 0.46
CA VAL A 22 32.40 12.70 -1.01
C VAL A 22 32.42 11.29 -1.61
N LEU A 23 33.11 10.33 -0.99
CA LEU A 23 33.19 8.96 -1.48
C LEU A 23 31.89 8.18 -1.24
N LEU A 24 31.19 8.42 -0.13
CA LEU A 24 29.83 7.90 0.09
C LEU A 24 28.85 8.51 -0.91
N TYR A 25 28.90 9.83 -1.11
CA TYR A 25 28.05 10.53 -2.07
C TYR A 25 28.31 10.06 -3.52
N SER A 26 29.58 9.85 -3.88
CA SER A 26 29.97 9.34 -5.20
C SER A 26 29.59 7.86 -5.39
N LYS A 27 29.66 7.03 -4.34
CA LYS A 27 29.13 5.66 -4.36
C LYS A 27 27.61 5.62 -4.47
N GLU A 28 26.91 6.51 -3.78
CA GLU A 28 25.46 6.64 -3.95
C GLU A 28 25.12 7.09 -5.36
N LEU A 29 25.77 8.13 -5.89
CA LEU A 29 25.59 8.58 -7.27
C LEU A 29 25.79 7.45 -8.29
N LYS A 30 26.86 6.67 -8.16
CA LYS A 30 27.08 5.47 -9.01
C LYS A 30 25.97 4.43 -8.90
N LYS A 31 25.38 4.26 -7.71
CA LYS A 31 24.24 3.36 -7.51
C LYS A 31 22.99 3.90 -8.21
N TRP A 32 22.76 5.21 -8.21
CA TRP A 32 21.65 5.83 -8.93
C TRP A 32 21.82 5.83 -10.45
N ASP A 33 23.06 5.76 -10.95
CA ASP A 33 23.34 5.61 -12.39
C ASP A 33 22.85 4.27 -12.96
N GLU A 34 22.62 3.26 -12.11
CA GLU A 34 22.02 1.96 -12.48
C GLU A 34 20.47 1.98 -12.48
N PHE A 35 19.84 3.07 -12.01
CA PHE A 35 18.39 3.17 -11.89
C PHE A 35 17.81 3.91 -13.09
N GLU A 36 16.68 3.43 -13.59
CA GLU A 36 15.96 4.02 -14.72
C GLU A 36 15.14 5.24 -14.27
N ASP A 37 15.34 6.41 -14.89
CA ASP A 37 14.44 7.56 -14.70
C ASP A 37 13.18 7.41 -15.56
N ILE A 38 12.11 6.88 -14.98
CA ILE A 38 10.86 6.66 -15.71
C ILE A 38 10.23 7.97 -16.21
N LEU A 39 10.56 9.13 -15.62
CA LEU A 39 10.00 10.40 -16.08
C LEU A 39 10.62 10.89 -17.37
N GLU A 40 11.83 10.45 -17.73
CA GLU A 40 12.48 10.89 -18.95
C GLU A 40 11.65 10.51 -20.18
N GLU A 41 11.24 9.25 -20.28
CA GLU A 41 10.34 8.81 -21.35
C GLU A 41 8.98 9.54 -21.28
N ARG A 42 8.43 9.77 -20.07
CA ARG A 42 7.13 10.46 -19.89
C ARG A 42 7.16 11.93 -20.32
N ARG A 43 8.34 12.57 -20.38
CA ARG A 43 8.47 13.95 -20.89
C ARG A 43 8.31 14.01 -22.40
N HIS A 44 8.66 12.94 -23.11
CA HIS A 44 8.61 12.86 -24.57
C HIS A 44 7.33 12.20 -25.11
N VAL A 45 6.52 11.58 -24.23
CA VAL A 45 5.27 10.91 -24.58
C VAL A 45 4.05 11.68 -24.06
N SER A 46 2.97 11.70 -24.85
CA SER A 46 1.69 12.29 -24.43
C SER A 46 1.12 11.59 -23.18
N ASP A 47 0.77 12.39 -22.16
CA ASP A 47 0.12 11.91 -20.92
C ASP A 47 -1.17 11.15 -21.22
N LEU A 48 -1.94 11.60 -22.22
CA LEU A 48 -3.20 10.96 -22.61
C LEU A 48 -2.92 9.61 -23.28
N LYS A 49 -1.89 9.52 -24.13
CA LYS A 49 -1.48 8.26 -24.75
C LYS A 49 -1.02 7.25 -23.70
N PHE A 50 -0.25 7.70 -22.71
CA PHE A 50 0.17 6.90 -21.56
C PHE A 50 -1.03 6.40 -20.75
N ALA A 51 -1.93 7.31 -20.37
CA ALA A 51 -3.11 6.97 -19.58
C ALA A 51 -4.09 6.05 -20.34
N MET A 52 -4.19 6.16 -21.66
CA MET A 52 -5.12 5.36 -22.48
C MET A 52 -4.46 4.15 -23.13
N LYS A 53 -3.24 3.76 -22.69
CA LYS A 53 -2.56 2.58 -23.22
C LYS A 53 -3.40 1.31 -23.03
N CYS A 54 -3.12 0.29 -23.85
CA CYS A 54 -3.64 -1.04 -23.62
C CYS A 54 -3.08 -1.53 -22.28
N TYR A 55 -3.96 -1.81 -21.33
CA TYR A 55 -3.58 -2.21 -19.99
C TYR A 55 -4.20 -3.58 -19.69
N THR A 56 -3.40 -4.61 -19.89
CA THR A 56 -3.74 -6.02 -19.65
C THR A 56 -2.64 -6.60 -18.78
N PRO A 57 -2.62 -6.25 -17.48
CA PRO A 57 -1.51 -6.62 -16.63
C PRO A 57 -1.43 -8.13 -16.45
N LEU A 58 -0.22 -8.63 -16.30
CA LEU A 58 0.00 -10.03 -15.97
C LEU A 58 -0.42 -10.25 -14.51
N VAL A 59 -1.21 -11.29 -14.31
CA VAL A 59 -1.79 -11.64 -13.02
C VAL A 59 -1.30 -13.04 -12.60
N TYR A 60 -1.42 -13.36 -11.31
CA TYR A 60 -1.09 -14.66 -10.72
C TYR A 60 -1.59 -15.87 -11.54
N LYS A 61 -0.79 -16.94 -11.66
CA LYS A 61 -1.19 -18.18 -12.34
C LYS A 61 -2.12 -18.98 -11.45
N GLY A 62 -3.39 -19.10 -11.85
CA GLY A 62 -4.40 -19.87 -11.11
C GLY A 62 -5.57 -19.05 -10.56
N ILE A 63 -5.67 -17.76 -10.92
CA ILE A 63 -6.80 -16.92 -10.50
C ILE A 63 -8.07 -17.36 -11.21
N THR A 64 -9.16 -17.37 -10.45
CA THR A 64 -10.48 -17.19 -11.05
C THR A 64 -10.73 -15.68 -11.16
N PRO A 65 -10.96 -15.13 -12.37
CA PRO A 65 -11.30 -13.73 -12.52
C PRO A 65 -12.45 -13.34 -11.58
N CYS A 66 -12.21 -12.34 -10.75
CA CYS A 66 -13.08 -11.96 -9.65
C CYS A 66 -13.35 -10.46 -9.73
N LYS A 67 -14.61 -10.06 -9.74
CA LYS A 67 -15.02 -8.66 -9.62
C LYS A 67 -14.97 -8.25 -8.15
N PRO A 68 -14.84 -6.94 -7.84
CA PRO A 68 -14.91 -6.47 -6.45
C PRO A 68 -16.20 -6.90 -5.70
N SER A 69 -17.32 -7.09 -6.42
CA SER A 69 -18.58 -7.63 -5.86
C SER A 69 -18.46 -9.08 -5.40
N ASP A 70 -17.64 -9.87 -6.05
CA ASP A 70 -17.51 -11.30 -5.81
C ASP A 70 -16.71 -11.51 -4.51
N ILE A 71 -15.76 -10.62 -4.22
CA ILE A 71 -15.04 -10.55 -2.94
C ILE A 71 -16.01 -10.32 -1.78
N LYS A 72 -16.95 -9.36 -1.92
CA LYS A 72 -17.96 -9.11 -0.88
C LYS A 72 -18.82 -10.34 -0.63
N SER A 73 -19.28 -10.97 -1.72
CA SER A 73 -20.12 -12.17 -1.66
C SER A 73 -19.39 -13.32 -0.97
N SER A 74 -18.10 -13.51 -1.28
CA SER A 74 -17.23 -14.50 -0.64
C SER A 74 -17.13 -14.27 0.87
N VAL A 75 -16.91 -13.02 1.32
CA VAL A 75 -16.83 -12.68 2.74
C VAL A 75 -18.17 -12.93 3.46
N LEU A 76 -19.29 -12.54 2.84
CA LEU A 76 -20.63 -12.80 3.38
C LEU A 76 -20.92 -14.30 3.54
N SER A 77 -20.38 -15.14 2.66
CA SER A 77 -20.53 -16.59 2.72
C SER A 77 -19.51 -17.30 3.63
N SER A 78 -18.49 -16.60 4.15
CA SER A 78 -17.40 -17.21 4.90
C SER A 78 -17.85 -17.86 6.21
N GLU A 79 -17.19 -18.96 6.58
CA GLU A 79 -17.47 -19.66 7.83
C GLU A 79 -17.04 -18.84 9.05
N GLU A 80 -15.93 -18.11 8.94
CA GLU A 80 -15.38 -17.25 9.97
C GLU A 80 -16.37 -16.13 10.36
N VAL A 81 -16.93 -15.42 9.37
CA VAL A 81 -17.93 -14.37 9.63
C VAL A 81 -19.21 -14.98 10.19
N HIS A 82 -19.68 -16.10 9.66
CA HIS A 82 -20.85 -16.80 10.19
C HIS A 82 -20.67 -17.25 11.64
N TYR A 83 -19.48 -17.75 12.00
CA TYR A 83 -19.13 -18.14 13.36
C TYR A 83 -19.19 -16.94 14.31
N VAL A 84 -18.58 -15.81 13.92
CA VAL A 84 -18.57 -14.59 14.74
C VAL A 84 -19.97 -14.03 14.93
N ILE A 85 -20.80 -14.00 13.87
CA ILE A 85 -22.21 -13.60 13.97
C ILE A 85 -22.97 -14.47 14.97
N LYS A 86 -22.80 -15.80 14.92
CA LYS A 86 -23.47 -16.73 15.84
C LYS A 86 -23.03 -16.52 17.29
N GLN A 87 -21.74 -16.22 17.54
CA GLN A 87 -21.24 -15.93 18.88
C GLN A 87 -21.81 -14.61 19.40
N LEU A 88 -21.75 -13.54 18.60
CA LEU A 88 -22.25 -12.22 18.98
C LEU A 88 -23.76 -12.22 19.20
N SER A 89 -24.54 -12.93 18.37
CA SER A 89 -25.99 -13.06 18.56
C SER A 89 -26.35 -13.66 19.92
N LYS A 90 -25.53 -14.59 20.44
CA LYS A 90 -25.70 -15.17 21.78
C LYS A 90 -25.27 -14.22 22.90
N GLU A 91 -24.20 -13.44 22.69
CA GLU A 91 -23.66 -12.50 23.68
C GLU A 91 -24.54 -11.23 23.82
N SER A 92 -25.01 -10.65 22.71
CA SER A 92 -25.66 -9.33 22.67
C SER A 92 -27.19 -9.35 22.54
N LEU A 93 -27.82 -10.54 22.49
CA LEU A 93 -29.26 -10.73 22.23
C LEU A 93 -29.76 -10.11 20.90
N GLN A 94 -28.86 -9.73 20.00
CA GLN A 94 -29.22 -9.25 18.66
C GLN A 94 -29.55 -10.42 17.75
N SER A 95 -30.51 -10.22 16.84
CA SER A 95 -30.84 -11.23 15.83
C SER A 95 -29.69 -11.38 14.82
N VAL A 96 -29.58 -12.58 14.26
CA VAL A 96 -28.59 -12.89 13.20
C VAL A 96 -28.78 -11.98 11.99
N ASP A 97 -30.01 -11.61 11.65
CA ASP A 97 -30.31 -10.78 10.49
C ASP A 97 -29.81 -9.34 10.66
N VAL A 98 -29.94 -8.76 11.86
CA VAL A 98 -29.40 -7.42 12.17
C VAL A 98 -27.87 -7.42 12.05
N LEU A 99 -27.21 -8.46 12.59
CA LEU A 99 -25.76 -8.58 12.48
C LEU A 99 -25.31 -8.78 11.02
N ARG A 100 -26.07 -9.51 10.20
CA ARG A 100 -25.80 -9.65 8.76
C ARG A 100 -25.93 -8.34 8.02
N GLU A 101 -26.94 -7.54 8.33
CA GLU A 101 -27.09 -6.19 7.77
C GLU A 101 -25.89 -5.31 8.15
N GLU A 102 -25.45 -5.35 9.42
CA GLU A 102 -24.24 -4.64 9.87
C GLU A 102 -22.98 -5.12 9.11
N VAL A 103 -22.84 -6.41 8.81
CA VAL A 103 -21.74 -6.92 7.96
C VAL A 103 -21.79 -6.31 6.55
N CYS A 104 -22.98 -6.20 5.95
CA CYS A 104 -23.15 -5.57 4.63
C CYS A 104 -22.73 -4.10 4.67
N GLU A 105 -23.15 -3.35 5.70
CA GLU A 105 -22.76 -1.95 5.88
C GLU A 105 -21.25 -1.80 6.05
N ILE A 106 -20.62 -2.65 6.86
CA ILE A 106 -19.16 -2.67 7.03
C ILE A 106 -18.47 -2.92 5.69
N LEU A 107 -18.92 -3.91 4.92
CA LEU A 107 -18.35 -4.22 3.60
C LEU A 107 -18.51 -3.07 2.62
N ASP A 108 -19.66 -2.41 2.59
CA ASP A 108 -19.91 -1.26 1.74
C ASP A 108 -19.06 -0.05 2.13
N GLU A 109 -18.86 0.17 3.43
CA GLU A 109 -17.98 1.19 3.97
C GLU A 109 -16.51 0.95 3.60
N MET A 110 -16.01 -0.28 3.73
CA MET A 110 -14.57 -0.54 3.62
C MET A 110 -14.10 -0.92 2.21
N SER A 111 -14.91 -1.62 1.43
CA SER A 111 -14.45 -2.28 0.19
C SER A 111 -13.97 -1.34 -0.92
N HIS A 112 -12.95 -1.76 -1.67
CA HIS A 112 -12.55 -1.06 -2.89
C HIS A 112 -13.59 -1.27 -4.03
N LYS A 113 -13.57 -0.40 -5.03
CA LYS A 113 -14.43 -0.44 -6.23
C LYS A 113 -13.60 -0.28 -7.50
N LEU A 114 -12.55 -1.07 -7.63
CA LEU A 114 -11.52 -0.94 -8.64
C LEU A 114 -12.12 -0.80 -10.05
N ARG A 115 -11.84 0.30 -10.72
CA ARG A 115 -12.35 0.67 -12.04
C ARG A 115 -11.23 1.22 -12.89
N LEU A 116 -11.03 0.63 -14.06
CA LEU A 116 -9.99 1.06 -15.00
C LEU A 116 -10.07 2.55 -15.35
N GLY A 117 -11.28 3.11 -15.49
CA GLY A 117 -11.46 4.54 -15.76
C GLY A 117 -10.82 5.45 -14.69
N ALA A 118 -10.93 5.10 -13.40
CA ALA A 118 -10.30 5.85 -12.32
C ALA A 118 -8.79 5.65 -12.30
N ILE A 119 -8.30 4.43 -12.58
CA ILE A 119 -6.87 4.14 -12.72
C ILE A 119 -6.26 5.01 -13.83
N ARG A 120 -6.91 5.08 -15.00
CA ARG A 120 -6.46 5.91 -16.13
C ARG A 120 -6.48 7.40 -15.82
N PHE A 121 -7.51 7.86 -15.10
CA PHE A 121 -7.57 9.23 -14.61
C PHE A 121 -6.35 9.55 -13.72
N PHE A 122 -6.04 8.69 -12.75
CA PHE A 122 -4.86 8.86 -11.91
C PHE A 122 -3.55 8.76 -12.70
N ALA A 123 -3.42 7.84 -13.64
CA ALA A 123 -2.25 7.74 -14.51
C ALA A 123 -2.00 9.05 -15.28
N PHE A 124 -3.05 9.66 -15.83
CA PHE A 124 -2.98 10.94 -16.52
C PHE A 124 -2.58 12.08 -15.57
N ALA A 125 -3.29 12.22 -14.44
CA ALA A 125 -3.09 13.30 -13.49
C ALA A 125 -1.71 13.21 -12.83
N LEU A 126 -1.30 12.02 -12.38
CA LEU A 126 -0.02 11.79 -11.74
C LEU A 126 1.15 11.94 -12.71
N SER A 127 1.02 11.55 -13.98
CA SER A 127 2.06 11.82 -15.00
C SER A 127 2.37 13.31 -15.10
N LYS A 128 1.34 14.16 -15.10
CA LYS A 128 1.51 15.63 -15.11
C LYS A 128 2.13 16.15 -13.82
N ILE A 129 1.60 15.73 -12.68
CA ILE A 129 2.05 16.17 -11.37
C ILE A 129 3.52 15.79 -11.15
N PHE A 130 3.89 14.53 -11.43
CA PHE A 130 5.24 14.03 -11.21
C PHE A 130 6.28 14.70 -12.11
N LYS A 131 5.96 14.97 -13.37
CA LYS A 131 6.83 15.76 -14.25
C LYS A 131 7.05 17.19 -13.74
N GLN A 132 6.11 17.75 -13.00
CA GLN A 132 6.20 19.11 -12.46
C GLN A 132 6.98 19.16 -11.13
N ILE A 133 6.80 18.19 -10.25
CA ILE A 133 7.37 18.23 -8.88
C ILE A 133 8.68 17.47 -8.73
N PHE A 134 8.96 16.50 -9.60
CA PHE A 134 10.18 15.68 -9.54
C PHE A 134 11.10 15.96 -10.73
N SER A 135 12.38 16.14 -10.42
CA SER A 135 13.42 16.19 -11.44
C SER A 135 13.68 14.81 -12.06
N LYS A 136 13.58 13.73 -11.27
CA LYS A 136 13.72 12.34 -11.70
C LYS A 136 12.90 11.42 -10.79
N VAL A 137 12.43 10.29 -11.31
CA VAL A 137 11.91 9.17 -10.52
C VAL A 137 12.72 7.94 -10.89
N CYS A 138 13.75 7.64 -10.10
CA CYS A 138 14.68 6.57 -10.36
C CYS A 138 14.15 5.23 -9.84
N VAL A 139 14.10 4.21 -10.70
CA VAL A 139 13.52 2.90 -10.42
C VAL A 139 14.58 1.81 -10.61
N ASN A 140 14.61 0.83 -9.71
CA ASN A 140 15.40 -0.38 -9.88
C ASN A 140 14.67 -1.36 -10.80
N GLU A 141 15.06 -1.42 -12.07
CA GLU A 141 14.48 -2.33 -13.07
C GLU A 141 14.59 -3.82 -12.67
N GLU A 142 15.72 -4.25 -12.09
CA GLU A 142 15.89 -5.63 -11.62
C GLU A 142 14.84 -5.97 -10.54
N GLY A 143 14.56 -5.00 -9.66
CA GLY A 143 13.50 -5.09 -8.66
C GLY A 143 12.12 -5.24 -9.29
N ILE A 144 11.82 -4.47 -10.34
CA ILE A 144 10.56 -4.57 -11.10
C ILE A 144 10.43 -5.94 -11.78
N GLN A 145 11.50 -6.45 -12.40
CA GLN A 145 11.49 -7.77 -13.03
C GLN A 145 11.31 -8.91 -12.02
N LYS A 146 11.89 -8.79 -10.82
CA LYS A 146 11.63 -9.70 -9.70
C LYS A 146 10.17 -9.64 -9.27
N LEU A 147 9.61 -8.44 -9.13
CA LEU A 147 8.21 -8.23 -8.78
C LEU A 147 7.26 -8.81 -9.84
N GLN A 148 7.54 -8.61 -11.13
CA GLN A 148 6.75 -9.14 -12.24
C GLN A 148 6.69 -10.67 -12.22
N ARG A 149 7.80 -11.34 -11.90
CA ARG A 149 7.84 -12.81 -11.72
C ARG A 149 7.04 -13.23 -10.49
N ALA A 150 7.24 -12.57 -9.36
CA ALA A 150 6.53 -12.87 -8.11
C ALA A 150 5.01 -12.73 -8.27
N ILE A 151 4.51 -11.67 -8.93
CA ILE A 151 3.07 -11.46 -9.16
C ILE A 151 2.45 -12.60 -9.98
N GLN A 152 3.20 -13.23 -10.89
CA GLN A 152 2.71 -14.35 -11.69
C GLN A 152 2.69 -15.67 -10.92
N GLU A 153 3.50 -15.80 -9.87
CA GLU A 153 3.71 -17.08 -9.18
C GLU A 153 3.07 -17.11 -7.79
N HIS A 154 2.84 -15.95 -7.17
CA HIS A 154 2.35 -15.83 -5.80
C HIS A 154 1.47 -14.59 -5.60
N PRO A 155 0.53 -14.60 -4.64
CA PRO A 155 -0.06 -13.38 -4.09
C PRO A 155 1.04 -12.46 -3.52
N VAL A 156 0.97 -11.17 -3.84
CA VAL A 156 1.99 -10.18 -3.45
C VAL A 156 1.43 -9.17 -2.45
N VAL A 157 2.22 -8.92 -1.41
CA VAL A 157 2.01 -7.83 -0.45
C VAL A 157 3.13 -6.81 -0.62
N LEU A 158 2.75 -5.55 -0.82
CA LEU A 158 3.66 -4.42 -0.97
C LEU A 158 3.74 -3.65 0.35
N LEU A 159 4.95 -3.52 0.89
CA LEU A 159 5.23 -2.88 2.18
C LEU A 159 6.15 -1.65 2.02
N PRO A 160 5.69 -0.58 1.34
CA PRO A 160 6.48 0.63 1.19
C PRO A 160 6.68 1.38 2.52
N SER A 161 7.71 2.22 2.58
CA SER A 161 7.87 3.22 3.65
C SER A 161 6.89 4.37 3.47
N HIS A 162 6.37 4.94 4.58
CA HIS A 162 5.41 6.05 4.52
C HIS A 162 6.02 7.38 5.01
N ARG A 163 6.33 8.25 4.06
CA ARG A 163 7.00 9.54 4.23
C ARG A 163 6.18 10.69 3.65
N SER A 164 5.31 10.43 2.67
CA SER A 164 4.46 11.42 2.02
C SER A 164 3.08 10.84 1.66
N TYR A 165 2.09 11.71 1.42
CA TYR A 165 0.80 11.29 0.85
C TYR A 165 0.90 10.90 -0.63
N ILE A 166 2.03 11.15 -1.28
CA ILE A 166 2.27 10.70 -2.65
C ILE A 166 2.69 9.24 -2.69
N ASP A 167 3.21 8.67 -1.60
CA ASP A 167 3.87 7.36 -1.64
C ASP A 167 2.93 6.25 -2.11
N PHE A 168 1.67 6.24 -1.65
CA PHE A 168 0.68 5.25 -2.08
C PHE A 168 0.22 5.45 -3.54
N LEU A 169 0.30 6.68 -4.05
CA LEU A 169 0.03 6.98 -5.45
C LEU A 169 1.24 6.66 -6.34
N MET A 170 2.45 6.83 -5.80
CA MET A 170 3.71 6.59 -6.50
C MET A 170 3.85 5.12 -6.88
N LEU A 171 3.60 4.20 -5.94
CA LEU A 171 3.71 2.77 -6.21
C LEU A 171 2.65 2.31 -7.23
N SER A 172 1.42 2.81 -7.11
CA SER A 172 0.36 2.58 -8.10
C SER A 172 0.72 3.10 -9.50
N PHE A 173 1.29 4.31 -9.59
CA PHE A 173 1.76 4.90 -10.85
C PHE A 173 2.91 4.08 -11.46
N LEU A 174 3.84 3.62 -10.62
CA LEU A 174 4.97 2.78 -11.02
C LEU A 174 4.49 1.45 -11.61
N LEU A 175 3.62 0.74 -10.89
CA LEU A 175 3.03 -0.52 -11.35
C LEU A 175 2.27 -0.32 -12.68
N TYR A 176 1.51 0.76 -12.80
CA TYR A 176 0.85 1.11 -14.06
C TYR A 176 1.85 1.39 -15.20
N ASN A 177 2.96 2.08 -14.93
CA ASN A 177 4.01 2.36 -15.91
C ASN A 177 4.57 1.07 -16.53
N TYR A 178 4.84 0.05 -15.70
CA TYR A 178 5.38 -1.24 -16.12
C TYR A 178 4.33 -2.31 -16.49
N ASP A 179 3.06 -1.91 -16.68
CA ASP A 179 1.97 -2.84 -17.05
C ASP A 179 1.75 -3.97 -16.02
N LEU A 180 1.99 -3.66 -14.75
CA LEU A 180 1.71 -4.54 -13.61
C LEU A 180 0.36 -4.18 -12.99
N PRO A 181 -0.30 -5.13 -12.28
CA PRO A 181 -1.55 -4.86 -11.59
C PRO A 181 -1.38 -3.74 -10.55
N VAL A 182 -2.22 -2.71 -10.65
CA VAL A 182 -2.31 -1.65 -9.63
C VAL A 182 -2.80 -2.27 -8.31
N PRO A 183 -2.19 -1.92 -7.17
CA PRO A 183 -2.48 -2.58 -5.91
C PRO A 183 -3.80 -2.09 -5.32
N VAL A 184 -4.38 -2.92 -4.45
CA VAL A 184 -5.43 -2.47 -3.53
C VAL A 184 -4.80 -2.00 -2.24
N ILE A 185 -5.15 -0.79 -1.83
CA ILE A 185 -4.39 -0.04 -0.81
C ILE A 185 -5.20 0.07 0.47
N ALA A 186 -4.62 -0.34 1.59
CA ALA A 186 -5.20 -0.11 2.90
C ALA A 186 -5.10 1.39 3.25
N ALA A 187 -6.23 2.10 3.23
CA ALA A 187 -6.32 3.51 3.49
C ALA A 187 -7.00 3.79 4.84
N GLY A 188 -6.53 4.80 5.57
CA GLY A 188 -7.24 5.29 6.76
C GLY A 188 -8.54 6.01 6.38
N MET A 189 -9.53 6.00 7.27
CA MET A 189 -10.82 6.69 7.04
C MET A 189 -10.74 8.21 6.89
N ASP A 190 -9.59 8.83 7.14
CA ASP A 190 -9.43 10.29 7.06
C ASP A 190 -9.78 10.85 5.68
N PHE A 191 -9.62 10.04 4.63
CA PHE A 191 -9.98 10.40 3.25
C PHE A 191 -11.49 10.29 2.95
N LEU A 192 -12.27 9.55 3.76
CA LEU A 192 -13.72 9.43 3.60
C LEU A 192 -14.45 10.74 3.90
N GLY A 193 -13.85 11.64 4.69
CA GLY A 193 -14.39 12.98 4.93
C GLY A 193 -14.53 13.81 3.64
N MET A 194 -13.75 13.49 2.61
CA MET A 194 -13.81 14.12 1.29
C MET A 194 -14.51 13.20 0.29
N LYS A 195 -15.86 13.16 0.29
CA LYS A 195 -16.66 12.19 -0.49
C LYS A 195 -16.18 11.94 -1.93
N MET A 196 -15.89 13.01 -2.68
CA MET A 196 -15.42 12.90 -4.07
C MET A 196 -14.04 12.26 -4.19
N VAL A 197 -13.09 12.69 -3.36
CA VAL A 197 -11.72 12.16 -3.37
C VAL A 197 -11.71 10.73 -2.83
N GLY A 198 -12.43 10.47 -1.75
CA GLY A 198 -12.57 9.13 -1.16
C GLY A 198 -13.18 8.14 -2.13
N GLU A 199 -14.24 8.49 -2.85
CA GLU A 199 -14.82 7.60 -3.87
C GLU A 199 -13.89 7.39 -5.07
N LEU A 200 -13.18 8.44 -5.51
CA LEU A 200 -12.20 8.30 -6.58
C LEU A 200 -11.04 7.36 -6.19
N LEU A 201 -10.53 7.49 -4.95
CA LEU A 201 -9.53 6.59 -4.39
C LEU A 201 -10.08 5.16 -4.25
N ARG A 202 -11.34 5.01 -3.82
CA ARG A 202 -12.02 3.70 -3.77
C ARG A 202 -12.06 3.06 -5.14
N MET A 203 -12.37 3.85 -6.17
CA MET A 203 -12.40 3.42 -7.55
C MET A 203 -11.00 3.10 -8.11
N SER A 204 -9.94 3.60 -7.49
CA SER A 204 -8.55 3.26 -7.86
C SER A 204 -7.93 2.16 -7.00
N GLY A 205 -8.69 1.50 -6.11
CA GLY A 205 -8.22 0.36 -5.33
C GLY A 205 -8.10 0.59 -3.83
N ALA A 206 -8.40 1.79 -3.32
CA ALA A 206 -8.37 2.02 -1.87
C ALA A 206 -9.51 1.27 -1.17
N PHE A 207 -9.17 0.51 -0.13
CA PHE A 207 -10.11 -0.02 0.85
C PHE A 207 -9.84 0.61 2.21
N PHE A 208 -10.89 0.97 2.94
CA PHE A 208 -10.79 1.84 4.10
C PHE A 208 -10.81 1.06 5.41
N MET A 209 -9.87 1.37 6.30
CA MET A 209 -9.81 0.82 7.64
C MET A 209 -9.99 1.90 8.71
N ARG A 210 -10.76 1.57 9.75
CA ARG A 210 -10.93 2.39 10.95
C ARG A 210 -9.59 2.51 11.69
N ARG A 211 -9.27 3.70 12.23
CA ARG A 211 -8.02 3.93 12.99
C ARG A 211 -7.97 3.12 14.31
N THR A 212 -9.14 2.89 14.90
CA THR A 212 -9.31 2.05 16.09
C THR A 212 -10.44 1.07 15.80
N PHE A 213 -10.19 -0.20 16.12
CA PHE A 213 -11.18 -1.25 16.03
C PHE A 213 -12.12 -1.24 17.25
N GLY A 214 -11.77 -0.53 18.33
CA GLY A 214 -12.64 -0.27 19.48
C GLY A 214 -13.20 -1.51 20.19
N GLY A 215 -12.58 -2.68 20.02
CA GLY A 215 -13.12 -3.96 20.53
C GLY A 215 -14.31 -4.49 19.73
N ASN A 216 -14.66 -3.89 18.60
CA ASN A 216 -15.72 -4.38 17.71
C ASN A 216 -15.24 -5.68 17.02
N LYS A 217 -15.61 -6.82 17.63
CA LYS A 217 -15.29 -8.17 17.14
C LYS A 217 -15.84 -8.41 15.73
N LEU A 218 -17.03 -7.90 15.42
CA LEU A 218 -17.68 -8.08 14.12
C LEU A 218 -16.87 -7.39 13.01
N TYR A 219 -16.56 -6.11 13.21
CA TYR A 219 -15.76 -5.33 12.27
C TYR A 219 -14.39 -5.96 12.03
N TRP A 220 -13.70 -6.40 13.09
CA TRP A 220 -12.41 -7.09 12.94
C TRP A 220 -12.52 -8.38 12.13
N ALA A 221 -13.53 -9.21 12.39
CA ALA A 221 -13.75 -10.46 11.66
C ALA A 221 -14.02 -10.21 10.18
N VAL A 222 -14.92 -9.27 9.87
CA VAL A 222 -15.28 -8.91 8.49
C VAL A 222 -14.10 -8.29 7.75
N PHE A 223 -13.39 -7.35 8.38
CA PHE A 223 -12.21 -6.71 7.79
C PHE A 223 -11.08 -7.73 7.54
N SER A 224 -10.80 -8.58 8.51
CA SER A 224 -9.76 -9.61 8.39
C SER A 224 -10.10 -10.56 7.25
N GLU A 225 -11.34 -11.06 7.21
CA GLU A 225 -11.76 -11.99 6.17
C GLU A 225 -11.75 -11.37 4.78
N TYR A 226 -12.08 -10.08 4.68
CA TYR A 226 -11.98 -9.34 3.42
C TYR A 226 -10.54 -9.27 2.90
N VAL A 227 -9.58 -8.95 3.76
CA VAL A 227 -8.16 -8.91 3.38
C VAL A 227 -7.64 -10.30 3.01
N LYS A 228 -7.99 -11.34 3.79
CA LYS A 228 -7.64 -12.74 3.48
C LYS A 228 -8.22 -13.17 2.14
N THR A 229 -9.48 -12.83 1.86
CA THR A 229 -10.15 -13.12 0.59
C THR A 229 -9.43 -12.46 -0.58
N MET A 230 -8.99 -11.20 -0.45
CA MET A 230 -8.21 -10.53 -1.50
C MET A 230 -6.89 -11.25 -1.78
N LEU A 231 -6.17 -11.69 -0.74
CA LEU A 231 -4.90 -12.41 -0.88
C LEU A 231 -5.08 -13.82 -1.47
N ARG A 232 -6.06 -14.58 -1.00
CA ARG A 232 -6.39 -15.91 -1.53
C ARG A 232 -6.79 -15.84 -3.00
N ASN A 233 -7.54 -14.81 -3.39
CA ASN A 233 -7.91 -14.59 -4.78
C ASN A 233 -6.69 -14.21 -5.63
N GLY A 234 -5.79 -13.35 -5.15
CA GLY A 234 -4.53 -13.02 -5.85
C GLY A 234 -4.70 -12.18 -7.13
N TYR A 235 -5.87 -11.57 -7.36
CA TYR A 235 -6.15 -10.79 -8.58
C TYR A 235 -5.41 -9.43 -8.64
N ALA A 236 -5.03 -8.88 -7.48
CA ALA A 236 -4.24 -7.65 -7.35
C ALA A 236 -3.35 -7.72 -6.10
N PRO A 237 -2.14 -7.11 -6.12
CA PRO A 237 -1.31 -6.98 -4.93
C PRO A 237 -2.01 -6.16 -3.85
N VAL A 238 -1.76 -6.49 -2.58
CA VAL A 238 -2.23 -5.70 -1.44
C VAL A 238 -1.12 -4.77 -0.97
N GLU A 239 -1.37 -3.47 -0.90
CA GLU A 239 -0.43 -2.47 -0.41
C GLU A 239 -0.86 -1.94 0.96
N PHE A 240 0.10 -1.89 1.90
CA PHE A 240 -0.09 -1.17 3.15
C PHE A 240 1.23 -0.72 3.76
N PHE A 241 1.12 0.30 4.61
CA PHE A 241 2.27 0.88 5.31
C PHE A 241 2.41 0.26 6.69
N LEU A 242 3.50 -0.46 6.91
CA LEU A 242 3.79 -1.16 8.17
C LEU A 242 3.74 -0.22 9.40
N GLU A 243 4.16 1.03 9.21
CA GLU A 243 4.19 2.07 10.25
C GLU A 243 2.78 2.54 10.67
N GLY A 244 1.76 2.33 9.83
CA GLY A 244 0.37 2.73 10.04
C GLY A 244 0.11 4.24 10.08
N THR A 245 1.15 5.08 9.97
CA THR A 245 1.05 6.54 9.85
C THR A 245 2.24 7.08 9.07
N ARG A 246 2.11 8.29 8.54
CA ARG A 246 3.19 8.96 7.82
C ARG A 246 4.22 9.49 8.81
N SER A 247 5.50 9.20 8.58
CA SER A 247 6.57 9.83 9.35
C SER A 247 6.62 11.34 9.07
N ARG A 248 6.65 12.14 10.13
CA ARG A 248 6.79 13.60 10.05
C ARG A 248 8.25 14.07 10.01
N SER A 249 9.19 13.19 10.38
CA SER A 249 10.63 13.48 10.46
C SER A 249 11.45 12.67 9.46
N ALA A 250 10.77 12.01 8.52
CA ALA A 250 11.33 11.05 7.56
C ALA A 250 12.04 9.82 8.19
N LYS A 251 12.01 9.66 9.51
CA LYS A 251 12.51 8.47 10.21
C LYS A 251 11.52 7.31 10.12
N THR A 252 12.03 6.09 10.10
CA THR A 252 11.21 4.87 10.21
C THR A 252 10.55 4.79 11.58
N LEU A 253 9.23 4.63 11.59
CA LEU A 253 8.46 4.42 12.80
C LEU A 253 8.37 2.93 13.14
N THR A 254 7.96 2.65 14.38
CA THR A 254 7.76 1.27 14.85
C THR A 254 6.66 0.58 14.02
N PRO A 255 6.87 -0.68 13.59
CA PRO A 255 5.85 -1.47 12.90
C PRO A 255 4.58 -1.64 13.73
N LYS A 256 3.43 -1.63 13.05
CA LYS A 256 2.16 -2.14 13.58
C LYS A 256 1.85 -3.49 12.94
N PHE A 257 1.70 -4.51 13.77
CA PHE A 257 1.55 -5.89 13.31
C PHE A 257 0.11 -6.30 12.97
N GLY A 258 -0.90 -5.46 13.22
CA GLY A 258 -2.31 -5.83 13.02
C GLY A 258 -2.61 -6.32 11.61
N LEU A 259 -2.36 -5.49 10.60
CA LEU A 259 -2.58 -5.88 9.20
C LEU A 259 -1.55 -6.93 8.73
N LEU A 260 -0.31 -6.88 9.25
CA LEU A 260 0.70 -7.90 8.93
C LEU A 260 0.26 -9.31 9.38
N ASN A 261 -0.34 -9.43 10.55
CA ASN A 261 -0.85 -10.71 11.05
C ASN A 261 -1.99 -11.23 10.16
N ILE A 262 -2.92 -10.35 9.76
CA ILE A 262 -4.03 -10.73 8.87
C ILE A 262 -3.51 -11.24 7.53
N VAL A 263 -2.49 -10.60 6.93
CA VAL A 263 -1.98 -11.02 5.62
C VAL A 263 -1.18 -12.32 5.67
N MET A 264 -0.61 -12.66 6.83
CA MET A 264 0.17 -13.87 7.01
C MET A 264 -0.73 -15.09 7.29
N GLU A 265 -1.84 -14.90 8.02
CA GLU A 265 -2.72 -15.96 8.49
C GLU A 265 -3.22 -16.95 7.41
N PRO A 266 -3.51 -16.58 6.15
CA PRO A 266 -3.91 -17.53 5.11
C PRO A 266 -2.82 -18.55 4.70
N PHE A 267 -1.57 -18.34 5.09
CA PHE A 267 -0.41 -19.09 4.59
C PHE A 267 0.30 -19.93 5.67
N PHE A 268 -0.22 -19.97 6.90
CA PHE A 268 0.28 -20.78 8.02
C PHE A 268 -0.88 -21.56 8.64
#